data_AF-A0A177QJZ8-F1
#
_entry.id   AF-A0A177QJZ8-F1
#
_cell.length_a   1.000
_cell.length_b   1.000
_cell.length_c   1.000
_cell.angle_alpha   90.00
_cell.angle_beta   90.00
_cell.angle_gamma   90.00
#
_symmetry.space_group_name_H-M   'P 1'
#
loop_
_entity.id
_entity.type
_entity.pdbx_description
1 polymer ?
#
loop_
_entity_poly.entity_id
_entity_poly.type
_entity_poly.pdbx_seq_one_letter_code
_entity_poly.pdbx_strand_id
1 'polypeptide(L)'
;MLPIVKPALGIAPEIINDPRIAEHFKRGLRVYSGIKEDVYVPSFMPDSSIVQQLNLDERDIVVTIRPPASEAHYHNPDSDKLFARVIEVLGHTLGVRMIILPRNEKTQKDYIHRTWPRWCKEGKIIIPDRVVDGLNLIWHSDLVISGGGTMNREAAALGIPVYSIFRGTLGAVDKYLAERGRLIMIETQEDVESKIRLVKRRKKPEENFGDSVALKQIMTAIGEVIEDRSVS
;
A
#
# COMPACT_ATOMS: atom_id res chain seq x y z
N MET A 1 22.63 25.29 -26.09
CA MET A 1 21.20 24.92 -25.88
C MET A 1 21.14 23.40 -25.99
N LEU A 2 20.93 22.68 -24.88
CA LEU A 2 20.81 21.21 -24.93
C LEU A 2 19.54 20.86 -25.72
N PRO A 3 19.58 19.95 -26.71
CA PRO A 3 18.38 19.53 -27.42
C PRO A 3 17.43 18.87 -26.41
N ILE A 4 16.16 19.27 -26.42
CA ILE A 4 15.12 18.63 -25.62
C ILE A 4 14.93 17.23 -26.19
N VAL A 5 15.54 16.23 -25.54
CA VAL A 5 15.38 14.83 -25.92
C VAL A 5 14.01 14.37 -25.44
N LYS A 6 13.06 14.26 -26.39
CA LYS A 6 11.74 13.70 -26.13
C LYS A 6 11.84 12.16 -26.05
N PRO A 7 11.41 11.50 -24.96
CA PRO A 7 11.42 10.05 -24.85
C PRO A 7 10.56 9.38 -25.93
N ALA A 8 10.90 8.15 -26.30
CA ALA A 8 10.25 7.48 -27.44
C ALA A 8 8.81 7.06 -27.15
N LEU A 9 8.57 6.40 -26.02
CA LEU A 9 7.27 5.86 -25.66
C LEU A 9 7.02 6.11 -24.17
N GLY A 10 5.80 6.52 -23.83
CA GLY A 10 5.31 6.51 -22.45
C GLY A 10 4.59 5.20 -22.19
N ILE A 11 4.75 4.62 -21.00
CA ILE A 11 4.03 3.41 -20.59
C ILE A 11 3.42 3.67 -19.21
N ALA A 12 2.11 3.49 -19.08
CA ALA A 12 1.39 3.76 -17.82
C ALA A 12 0.23 2.77 -17.59
N PRO A 13 -0.26 2.63 -16.36
CA PRO A 13 -1.53 1.96 -16.09
C PRO A 13 -2.68 2.55 -16.93
N GLU A 14 -3.64 1.72 -17.31
CA GLU A 14 -4.84 2.13 -18.09
C GLU A 14 -5.66 3.23 -17.40
N ILE A 15 -5.62 3.30 -16.07
CA ILE A 15 -6.27 4.36 -15.29
C ILE A 15 -5.61 5.75 -15.48
N ILE A 16 -4.41 5.81 -16.07
CA ILE A 16 -3.67 7.04 -16.38
C ILE A 16 -3.63 7.24 -17.91
N ASN A 17 -4.74 6.98 -18.61
CA ASN A 17 -4.86 7.21 -20.05
C ASN A 17 -5.25 8.66 -20.38
N ASP A 18 -4.31 9.59 -20.22
CA ASP A 18 -4.52 11.01 -20.50
C ASP A 18 -3.82 11.43 -21.82
N PRO A 19 -4.54 11.94 -22.84
CA PRO A 19 -3.95 12.41 -24.09
C PRO A 19 -2.86 13.47 -23.90
N ARG A 20 -2.97 14.31 -22.87
CA ARG A 20 -1.97 15.36 -22.56
C ARG A 20 -0.63 14.75 -22.14
N ILE A 21 -0.66 13.56 -21.51
CA ILE A 21 0.56 12.82 -21.17
C ILE A 21 1.22 12.26 -22.43
N ALA A 22 0.41 11.76 -23.38
CA ALA A 22 0.90 11.20 -24.63
C ALA A 22 1.69 12.23 -25.46
N GLU A 23 1.33 13.51 -25.40
CA GLU A 23 2.03 14.60 -26.07
C GLU A 23 3.49 14.77 -25.63
N HIS A 24 3.90 14.21 -24.48
CA HIS A 24 5.28 14.24 -24.01
C HIS A 24 6.17 13.13 -24.60
N PHE A 25 5.61 12.20 -25.38
CA PHE A 25 6.33 11.06 -25.97
C PHE A 25 6.27 11.09 -27.51
N LYS A 26 7.32 10.58 -28.19
CA LYS A 26 7.35 10.57 -29.67
C LYS A 26 6.31 9.63 -30.29
N ARG A 27 6.07 8.49 -29.65
CA ARG A 27 5.15 7.40 -30.08
C ARG A 27 3.88 7.36 -29.23
N GLY A 28 3.63 8.41 -28.45
CA GLY A 28 2.49 8.51 -27.55
C GLY A 28 2.62 7.67 -26.28
N LEU A 29 1.47 7.37 -25.68
CA LEU A 29 1.32 6.61 -24.45
C LEU A 29 0.75 5.23 -24.77
N ARG A 30 1.41 4.17 -24.32
CA ARG A 30 0.87 2.81 -24.27
C ARG A 30 0.37 2.53 -22.86
N VAL A 31 -0.77 1.89 -22.76
CA VAL A 31 -1.37 1.53 -21.48
C VAL A 31 -1.31 0.03 -21.23
N TYR A 32 -1.17 -0.35 -19.96
CA TYR A 32 -1.28 -1.73 -19.50
C TYR A 32 -2.38 -1.87 -18.44
N SER A 33 -2.93 -3.07 -18.32
CA SER A 33 -4.01 -3.39 -17.41
C SER A 33 -3.54 -3.41 -15.95
N GLY A 34 -4.39 -2.97 -15.04
CA GLY A 34 -4.10 -2.97 -13.60
C GLY A 34 -3.33 -1.73 -13.14
N ILE A 35 -2.48 -1.90 -12.12
CA ILE A 35 -1.71 -0.83 -11.47
C ILE A 35 -0.21 -1.12 -11.51
N LYS A 36 0.62 -0.12 -11.17
CA LYS A 36 2.09 -0.28 -11.14
C LYS A 36 2.51 -1.47 -10.27
N GLU A 37 1.84 -1.65 -9.14
CA GLU A 37 2.12 -2.71 -8.18
C GLU A 37 1.89 -4.11 -8.79
N ASP A 38 0.96 -4.27 -9.74
CA ASP A 38 0.71 -5.53 -10.46
C ASP A 38 1.91 -5.94 -11.36
N VAL A 39 2.91 -5.08 -11.55
CA VAL A 39 4.13 -5.38 -12.33
C VAL A 39 5.12 -6.23 -11.52
N TYR A 40 5.25 -5.98 -10.21
CA TYR A 40 6.30 -6.59 -9.38
C TYR A 40 5.76 -7.49 -8.26
N VAL A 41 4.56 -7.20 -7.75
CA VAL A 41 3.92 -8.02 -6.71
C VAL A 41 3.76 -9.48 -7.15
N PRO A 42 3.46 -9.81 -8.42
CA PRO A 42 3.31 -11.20 -8.81
C PRO A 42 4.56 -12.07 -8.65
N SER A 43 5.75 -11.46 -8.69
CA SER A 43 7.05 -12.14 -8.52
C SER A 43 7.59 -12.06 -7.09
N PHE A 44 6.82 -11.51 -6.15
CA PHE A 44 7.21 -11.40 -4.75
C PHE A 44 7.25 -12.77 -4.07
N MET A 45 8.31 -13.02 -3.29
CA MET A 45 8.46 -14.21 -2.46
C MET A 45 8.45 -13.82 -0.97
N PRO A 46 7.50 -14.33 -0.17
CA PRO A 46 7.43 -14.00 1.25
C PRO A 46 8.60 -14.60 2.04
N ASP A 47 9.16 -13.79 2.95
CA ASP A 47 10.20 -14.21 3.89
C ASP A 47 9.63 -14.29 5.31
N SER A 48 9.51 -15.52 5.81
CA SER A 48 8.96 -15.82 7.14
C SER A 48 9.82 -15.34 8.30
N SER A 49 11.07 -14.92 8.06
CA SER A 49 11.95 -14.41 9.11
C SER A 49 11.36 -13.21 9.86
N ILE A 50 10.50 -12.41 9.20
CA ILE A 50 9.84 -11.25 9.79
C ILE A 50 8.93 -11.60 10.98
N VAL A 51 8.36 -12.81 10.98
CA VAL A 51 7.49 -13.29 12.07
C VAL A 51 8.29 -13.41 13.36
N GLN A 52 9.50 -13.98 13.28
CA GLN A 52 10.39 -14.13 14.43
C GLN A 52 11.02 -12.78 14.82
N GLN A 53 11.45 -11.97 13.85
CA GLN A 53 12.03 -10.65 14.11
C GLN A 53 11.09 -9.72 14.87
N LEU A 54 9.78 -9.77 14.57
CA LEU A 54 8.76 -8.97 15.22
C LEU A 54 8.06 -9.71 16.37
N ASN A 55 8.50 -10.92 16.72
CA ASN A 55 7.94 -11.76 17.79
C ASN A 55 6.41 -11.91 17.67
N LEU A 56 5.92 -12.22 16.47
CA LEU A 56 4.49 -12.34 16.18
C LEU A 56 3.99 -13.74 16.55
N ASP A 57 2.90 -13.80 17.30
CA ASP A 57 2.17 -15.04 17.58
C ASP A 57 1.27 -15.39 16.39
N GLU A 58 1.29 -16.65 15.96
CA GLU A 58 0.46 -17.11 14.83
C GLU A 58 -1.04 -16.99 15.12
N ARG A 59 -1.44 -16.99 16.39
CA ARG A 59 -2.85 -16.87 16.83
C ARG A 59 -3.36 -15.43 16.80
N ASP A 60 -2.47 -14.45 16.92
CA ASP A 60 -2.84 -13.04 16.92
C ASP A 60 -3.24 -12.58 15.51
N ILE A 61 -4.29 -11.78 15.38
CA ILE A 61 -4.59 -11.02 14.17
C ILE A 61 -3.57 -9.90 14.03
N VAL A 62 -2.79 -9.94 12.95
CA VAL A 62 -1.72 -8.98 12.66
C VAL A 62 -2.29 -7.87 11.77
N VAL A 63 -2.23 -6.64 12.27
CA VAL A 63 -2.68 -5.44 11.56
C VAL A 63 -1.48 -4.54 11.31
N THR A 64 -1.09 -4.36 10.05
CA THR A 64 -0.09 -3.35 9.70
C THR A 64 -0.75 -2.00 9.53
N ILE A 65 -0.21 -1.00 10.23
CA ILE A 65 -0.73 0.35 10.23
C ILE A 65 0.33 1.33 9.76
N ARG A 66 0.05 2.09 8.70
CA ARG A 66 0.87 3.23 8.31
C ARG A 66 0.14 4.54 8.60
N PRO A 67 0.59 5.31 9.60
CA PRO A 67 -0.12 6.51 10.01
C PRO A 67 -0.24 7.56 8.88
N PRO A 68 -1.18 8.52 9.02
CA PRO A 68 -1.31 9.64 8.10
C PRO A 68 -0.03 10.49 7.98
N ALA A 69 0.05 11.24 6.89
CA ALA A 69 1.13 12.18 6.62
C ALA A 69 0.88 13.51 7.36
N SER A 70 0.97 13.53 8.68
CA SER A 70 0.58 14.69 9.50
C SER A 70 1.39 15.98 9.21
N GLU A 71 2.59 15.86 8.62
CA GLU A 71 3.47 16.98 8.27
C GLU A 71 3.42 17.37 6.77
N ALA A 72 2.63 16.69 5.95
CA ALA A 72 2.57 16.98 4.51
C ALA A 72 1.61 18.13 4.19
N HIS A 73 1.87 18.90 3.13
CA HIS A 73 0.97 19.98 2.68
C HIS A 73 -0.46 19.52 2.33
N TYR A 74 -0.65 18.23 2.05
CA TYR A 74 -1.95 17.61 1.79
C TYR A 74 -2.56 16.94 3.04
N HIS A 75 -2.04 17.25 4.24
CA HIS A 75 -2.55 16.72 5.49
C HIS A 75 -4.01 17.12 5.73
N ASN A 76 -4.83 16.16 6.14
CA ASN A 76 -6.18 16.38 6.64
C ASN A 76 -6.28 15.89 8.10
N PRO A 77 -6.60 16.76 9.07
CA PRO A 77 -6.75 16.42 10.49
C PRO A 77 -7.75 15.29 10.77
N ASP A 78 -8.75 15.09 9.91
CA ASP A 78 -9.69 13.98 10.07
C ASP A 78 -9.01 12.62 9.90
N SER A 79 -7.93 12.54 9.12
CA SER A 79 -7.12 11.31 9.02
C SER A 79 -6.47 10.95 10.37
N ASP A 80 -6.04 11.95 11.15
CA ASP A 80 -5.44 11.73 12.47
C ASP A 80 -6.50 11.30 13.50
N LYS A 81 -7.72 11.86 13.43
CA LYS A 81 -8.85 11.42 14.26
C LYS A 81 -9.20 9.96 13.98
N LEU A 82 -9.26 9.57 12.70
CA LEU A 82 -9.50 8.18 12.31
C LEU A 82 -8.36 7.25 12.76
N PHE A 83 -7.11 7.69 12.62
CA PHE A 83 -5.97 6.94 13.13
C PHE A 83 -6.09 6.69 14.62
N ALA A 84 -6.38 7.73 15.41
CA ALA A 84 -6.57 7.57 16.85
C ALA A 84 -7.72 6.60 17.18
N ARG A 85 -8.85 6.72 16.49
CA ARG A 85 -10.00 5.83 16.67
C ARG A 85 -9.66 4.37 16.36
N VAL A 86 -8.90 4.13 15.28
CA VAL A 86 -8.42 2.78 14.93
C VAL A 86 -7.57 2.20 16.06
N ILE A 87 -6.60 2.94 16.58
CA ILE A 87 -5.72 2.45 17.65
C ILE A 87 -6.51 2.12 18.92
N GLU A 88 -7.52 2.92 19.28
CA GLU A 88 -8.37 2.63 20.43
C GLU A 88 -9.20 1.35 20.22
N VAL A 89 -9.89 1.21 19.09
CA VAL A 89 -10.73 0.04 18.80
C VAL A 89 -9.89 -1.24 18.78
N LEU A 90 -8.75 -1.22 18.09
CA LEU A 90 -7.85 -2.38 18.02
C LEU A 90 -7.16 -2.65 19.36
N GLY A 91 -6.77 -1.60 20.09
CA GLY A 91 -6.17 -1.69 21.41
C GLY A 91 -7.09 -2.35 22.44
N HIS A 92 -8.41 -2.17 22.32
CA HIS A 92 -9.40 -2.85 23.15
C HIS A 92 -9.75 -4.27 22.70
N THR A 93 -9.37 -4.66 21.47
CA THR A 93 -9.66 -5.99 20.94
C THR A 93 -8.63 -7.02 21.44
N LEU A 94 -9.11 -8.21 21.81
CA LEU A 94 -8.26 -9.33 22.24
C LEU A 94 -7.66 -10.05 21.03
N GLY A 95 -6.41 -10.51 21.16
CA GLY A 95 -5.72 -11.26 20.10
C GLY A 95 -5.41 -10.41 18.86
N VAL A 96 -5.22 -9.10 19.01
CA VAL A 96 -4.82 -8.20 17.92
C VAL A 96 -3.43 -7.63 18.19
N ARG A 97 -2.58 -7.67 17.18
CA ARG A 97 -1.25 -7.04 17.18
C ARG A 97 -1.19 -5.96 16.10
N MET A 98 -0.88 -4.74 16.51
CA MET A 98 -0.71 -3.60 15.62
C MET A 98 0.77 -3.38 15.33
N ILE A 99 1.19 -3.57 14.09
CA ILE A 99 2.54 -3.24 13.64
C ILE A 99 2.47 -1.86 12.98
N ILE A 100 2.88 -0.83 13.71
CA ILE A 100 2.81 0.54 13.23
C ILE A 100 4.14 0.91 12.59
N LEU A 101 4.07 1.43 11.36
CA LEU A 101 5.22 1.92 10.59
C LEU A 101 5.17 3.45 10.51
N PRO A 102 5.80 4.18 11.46
CA PRO A 102 5.84 5.63 11.43
C PRO A 102 6.52 6.14 10.16
N ARG A 103 6.01 7.25 9.61
CA ARG A 103 6.64 7.95 8.48
C ARG A 103 7.91 8.69 8.89
N ASN A 104 7.94 9.19 10.14
CA ASN A 104 9.08 9.84 10.76
C ASN A 104 9.42 9.07 12.04
N GLU A 105 10.63 8.50 12.09
CA GLU A 105 11.08 7.62 13.17
C GLU A 105 11.07 8.30 14.54
N LYS A 106 11.19 9.64 14.61
CA LYS A 106 11.29 10.35 15.88
C LYS A 106 9.95 10.93 16.31
N THR A 107 9.38 11.86 15.55
CA THR A 107 8.19 12.62 15.98
C THR A 107 6.95 11.74 16.10
N GLN A 108 6.71 10.86 15.14
CA GLN A 108 5.50 10.05 15.12
C GLN A 108 5.60 8.83 16.06
N LYS A 109 6.80 8.24 16.21
CA LYS A 109 7.06 7.20 17.23
C LYS A 109 6.83 7.73 18.64
N ASP A 110 7.39 8.90 18.96
CA ASP A 110 7.22 9.55 20.27
C ASP A 110 5.75 9.89 20.55
N TYR A 111 5.02 10.38 19.54
CA TYR A 111 3.59 10.63 19.64
C TYR A 111 2.81 9.35 20.00
N ILE A 112 3.08 8.23 19.32
CA ILE A 112 2.41 6.95 19.59
C ILE A 112 2.71 6.47 21.02
N HIS A 113 3.97 6.49 21.44
CA HIS A 113 4.36 6.05 22.79
C HIS A 113 3.75 6.91 23.89
N ARG A 114 3.64 8.22 23.69
CA ARG A 114 3.03 9.14 24.67
C ARG A 114 1.51 9.01 24.72
N THR A 115 0.87 8.76 23.59
CA THR A 115 -0.60 8.73 23.49
C THR A 115 -1.17 7.38 23.90
N TRP A 116 -0.49 6.28 23.55
CA TRP A 116 -0.90 4.91 23.85
C TRP A 116 0.15 4.11 24.64
N PRO A 117 0.63 4.63 25.80
CA PRO A 117 1.66 3.96 26.58
C PRO A 117 1.20 2.58 27.07
N ARG A 118 -0.10 2.44 27.36
CA ARG A 118 -0.71 1.17 27.76
C ARG A 118 -0.56 0.10 26.68
N TRP A 119 -0.98 0.39 25.46
CA TRP A 119 -0.94 -0.57 24.34
C TRP A 119 0.49 -0.92 23.93
N CYS A 120 1.43 0.03 24.07
CA CYS A 120 2.86 -0.26 23.91
C CYS A 120 3.36 -1.20 25.00
N LYS A 121 3.04 -0.94 26.28
CA LYS A 121 3.51 -1.76 27.42
C LYS A 121 2.94 -3.18 27.41
N GLU A 122 1.69 -3.34 26.98
CA GLU A 122 1.06 -4.67 26.78
C GLU A 122 1.56 -5.39 25.51
N GLY A 123 2.45 -4.75 24.74
CA GLY A 123 2.99 -5.27 23.48
C GLY A 123 2.00 -5.23 22.32
N LYS A 124 0.76 -4.77 22.50
CA LYS A 124 -0.25 -4.72 21.43
C LYS A 124 0.19 -3.83 20.27
N ILE A 125 0.94 -2.78 20.54
CA ILE A 125 1.60 -1.95 19.53
C ILE A 125 3.07 -2.37 19.43
N ILE A 126 3.48 -2.74 18.22
CA ILE A 126 4.87 -2.98 17.83
C ILE A 126 5.27 -1.88 16.86
N ILE A 127 6.33 -1.15 17.18
CA ILE A 127 6.98 -0.20 16.27
C ILE A 127 8.36 -0.76 15.98
N PRO A 128 8.65 -1.25 14.75
CA PRO A 128 9.96 -1.77 14.41
C PRO A 128 11.06 -0.71 14.62
N ASP A 129 12.19 -1.09 15.21
CA ASP A 129 13.33 -0.19 15.42
C ASP A 129 14.19 0.02 14.17
N ARG A 130 13.91 -0.75 13.11
CA ARG A 130 14.60 -0.68 11.82
C ARG A 130 13.57 -0.70 10.70
N VAL A 131 13.98 -0.20 9.54
CA VAL A 131 13.22 -0.34 8.31
C VAL A 131 12.98 -1.84 8.04
N VAL A 132 11.71 -2.19 7.88
CA VAL A 132 11.26 -3.55 7.49
C VAL A 132 10.87 -3.53 6.02
N ASP A 133 10.95 -4.69 5.37
CA ASP A 133 10.36 -4.86 4.05
C ASP A 133 8.83 -4.71 4.16
N GLY A 134 8.31 -3.61 3.61
CA GLY A 134 6.89 -3.28 3.68
C GLY A 134 6.02 -4.29 2.94
N LEU A 135 6.45 -4.79 1.79
CA LEU A 135 5.68 -5.74 1.00
C LEU A 135 5.61 -7.09 1.72
N ASN A 136 6.73 -7.53 2.31
CA ASN A 136 6.77 -8.73 3.13
C ASN A 136 5.91 -8.60 4.39
N LEU A 137 5.95 -7.44 5.06
CA LEU A 137 5.10 -7.18 6.20
C LEU A 137 3.60 -7.22 5.84
N ILE A 138 3.22 -6.60 4.72
CA ILE A 138 1.83 -6.62 4.23
C ILE A 138 1.39 -8.07 3.97
N TRP A 139 2.22 -8.88 3.33
CA TRP A 139 1.92 -10.30 3.14
C TRP A 139 1.77 -11.03 4.48
N HIS A 140 2.64 -10.77 5.46
CA HIS A 140 2.51 -11.36 6.79
C HIS A 140 1.38 -10.77 7.65
N SER A 141 0.61 -9.82 7.14
CA SER A 141 -0.54 -9.24 7.83
C SER A 141 -1.85 -9.96 7.50
N ASP A 142 -2.81 -9.78 8.40
CA ASP A 142 -4.19 -10.21 8.22
C ASP A 142 -5.03 -9.08 7.59
N LEU A 143 -4.69 -7.82 7.86
CA LEU A 143 -5.17 -6.65 7.14
C LEU A 143 -4.20 -5.46 7.24
N VAL A 144 -4.38 -4.46 6.37
CA VAL A 144 -3.62 -3.21 6.36
C VAL A 144 -4.54 -2.02 6.60
N ILE A 145 -4.11 -1.07 7.42
CA ILE A 145 -4.77 0.23 7.61
C ILE A 145 -3.76 1.32 7.31
N SER A 146 -4.05 2.23 6.38
CA SER A 146 -3.05 3.24 6.02
C SER A 146 -3.64 4.53 5.51
N GLY A 147 -2.92 5.63 5.73
CA GLY A 147 -3.23 6.96 5.21
C GLY A 147 -2.96 7.13 3.71
N GLY A 148 -3.08 6.09 2.89
CA GLY A 148 -2.95 6.14 1.43
C GLY A 148 -1.57 5.76 0.88
N GLY A 149 -1.44 5.80 -0.45
CA GLY A 149 -0.17 5.66 -1.15
C GLY A 149 0.20 4.22 -1.54
N THR A 150 1.50 3.95 -1.67
CA THR A 150 2.02 2.66 -2.20
C THR A 150 1.59 1.46 -1.37
N MET A 151 1.60 1.58 -0.04
CA MET A 151 1.22 0.48 0.85
C MET A 151 -0.23 0.01 0.65
N ASN A 152 -1.15 0.93 0.33
CA ASN A 152 -2.53 0.55 0.04
C ASN A 152 -2.62 -0.25 -1.26
N ARG A 153 -1.87 0.19 -2.27
CA ARG A 153 -1.84 -0.40 -3.60
C ARG A 153 -1.16 -1.77 -3.59
N GLU A 154 -0.08 -1.92 -2.83
CA GLU A 154 0.61 -3.20 -2.62
C GLU A 154 -0.28 -4.21 -1.89
N ALA A 155 -1.00 -3.78 -0.83
CA ALA A 155 -1.97 -4.63 -0.16
C ALA A 155 -3.09 -5.07 -1.10
N ALA A 156 -3.64 -4.15 -1.90
CA ALA A 156 -4.66 -4.46 -2.89
C ALA A 156 -4.13 -5.41 -4.00
N ALA A 157 -2.88 -5.25 -4.43
CA ALA A 157 -2.23 -6.13 -5.42
C ALA A 157 -1.99 -7.55 -4.86
N LEU A 158 -1.60 -7.65 -3.58
CA LEU A 158 -1.47 -8.93 -2.86
C LEU A 158 -2.81 -9.56 -2.46
N GLY A 159 -3.94 -8.90 -2.70
CA GLY A 159 -5.25 -9.38 -2.26
C GLY A 159 -5.44 -9.36 -0.74
N ILE A 160 -4.65 -8.56 -0.02
CA ILE A 160 -4.77 -8.38 1.43
C ILE A 160 -5.83 -7.32 1.71
N PRO A 161 -6.79 -7.56 2.63
CA PRO A 161 -7.77 -6.57 3.02
C PRO A 161 -7.10 -5.26 3.44
N VAL A 162 -7.50 -4.16 2.81
CA VAL A 162 -6.90 -2.85 3.09
C VAL A 162 -7.95 -1.78 3.28
N TYR A 163 -7.73 -0.98 4.33
CA TYR A 163 -8.61 0.08 4.78
C TYR A 163 -7.85 1.41 4.74
N SER A 164 -8.33 2.35 3.94
CA SER A 164 -7.74 3.68 3.86
C SER A 164 -8.40 4.62 4.86
N ILE A 165 -7.60 5.21 5.75
CA ILE A 165 -8.01 6.31 6.63
C ILE A 165 -7.65 7.69 6.05
N PHE A 166 -7.24 7.73 4.78
CA PHE A 166 -6.85 8.96 4.10
C PHE A 166 -8.05 9.85 3.80
N ARG A 167 -8.02 11.10 4.26
CA ARG A 167 -9.06 12.10 3.99
C ARG A 167 -8.65 13.26 3.09
N GLY A 168 -7.53 13.16 2.38
CA GLY A 168 -7.19 14.10 1.32
C GLY A 168 -7.87 13.76 -0.01
N THR A 169 -7.47 14.45 -1.07
CA THR A 169 -7.96 14.17 -2.44
C THR A 169 -7.43 12.84 -2.95
N LEU A 170 -8.34 11.91 -3.29
CA LEU A 170 -7.96 10.60 -3.79
C LEU A 170 -7.30 10.69 -5.17
N GLY A 171 -6.19 9.96 -5.32
CA GLY A 171 -5.58 9.73 -6.64
C GLY A 171 -6.43 8.77 -7.47
N ALA A 172 -6.27 8.83 -8.80
CA ALA A 172 -7.04 8.01 -9.75
C ALA A 172 -6.93 6.49 -9.45
N VAL A 173 -5.75 6.04 -9.03
CA VAL A 173 -5.50 4.63 -8.69
C VAL A 173 -6.28 4.20 -7.44
N ASP A 174 -6.22 4.99 -6.36
CA ASP A 174 -6.92 4.67 -5.11
C ASP A 174 -8.44 4.70 -5.32
N LYS A 175 -8.94 5.65 -6.13
CA LYS A 175 -10.35 5.71 -6.53
C LYS A 175 -10.76 4.44 -7.31
N TYR A 176 -9.97 4.04 -8.30
CA TYR A 176 -10.20 2.80 -9.07
C TYR A 176 -10.24 1.56 -8.16
N LEU A 177 -9.31 1.44 -7.21
CA LEU A 177 -9.29 0.31 -6.28
C LEU A 177 -10.52 0.31 -5.36
N ALA A 178 -10.96 1.49 -4.92
CA ALA A 178 -12.16 1.62 -4.09
C ALA A 178 -13.44 1.23 -4.84
N GLU A 179 -13.60 1.70 -6.08
CA GLU A 179 -14.74 1.34 -6.95
C GLU A 179 -14.80 -0.17 -7.25
N ARG A 180 -13.66 -0.84 -7.28
CA ARG A 180 -13.55 -2.30 -7.48
C ARG A 180 -13.64 -3.11 -6.17
N GLY A 181 -13.83 -2.46 -5.03
CA GLY A 181 -13.88 -3.13 -3.72
C GLY A 181 -12.54 -3.72 -3.25
N ARG A 182 -11.43 -3.37 -3.90
CA ARG A 182 -10.07 -3.80 -3.53
C ARG A 182 -9.42 -2.91 -2.47
N LEU A 183 -10.01 -1.75 -2.19
CA LEU A 183 -9.63 -0.80 -1.14
C LEU A 183 -10.89 -0.26 -0.46
N ILE A 184 -10.98 -0.34 0.87
CA ILE A 184 -12.16 0.16 1.59
C ILE A 184 -11.83 1.52 2.20
N MET A 185 -12.65 2.53 1.90
CA MET A 185 -12.49 3.85 2.49
C MET A 185 -13.17 3.92 3.88
N ILE A 186 -12.39 4.33 4.88
CA ILE A 186 -12.87 4.72 6.20
C ILE A 186 -13.03 6.23 6.19
N GLU A 187 -14.26 6.69 6.34
CA GLU A 187 -14.63 8.10 6.20
C GLU A 187 -15.02 8.72 7.54
N THR A 188 -15.60 7.90 8.42
CA THR A 188 -16.05 8.33 9.74
C THR A 188 -15.51 7.42 10.85
N GLN A 189 -15.73 7.80 12.10
CA GLN A 189 -15.32 6.97 13.23
C GLN A 189 -16.17 5.71 13.37
N GLU A 190 -17.43 5.75 12.92
CA GLU A 190 -18.34 4.61 12.90
C GLU A 190 -17.93 3.57 11.84
N ASP A 191 -17.30 4.02 10.75
CA ASP A 191 -16.72 3.12 9.74
C ASP A 191 -15.63 2.23 10.32
N VAL A 192 -14.86 2.72 11.31
CA VAL A 192 -13.80 1.93 11.96
C VAL A 192 -14.37 0.65 12.57
N GLU A 193 -15.56 0.73 13.17
CA GLU A 193 -16.20 -0.41 13.83
C GLU A 193 -17.06 -1.25 12.86
N SER A 194 -17.70 -0.58 11.89
CA SER A 194 -18.67 -1.24 11.00
C SER A 194 -18.04 -1.87 9.76
N LYS A 195 -16.94 -1.30 9.23
CA LYS A 195 -16.30 -1.75 7.98
C LYS A 195 -15.05 -2.61 8.22
N ILE A 196 -14.26 -2.35 9.26
CA ILE A 196 -13.03 -3.10 9.51
C ILE A 196 -13.40 -4.50 10.02
N ARG A 197 -12.96 -5.52 9.27
CA ARG A 197 -13.20 -6.92 9.60
C ARG A 197 -11.92 -7.54 10.12
N LEU A 198 -11.91 -7.88 11.41
CA LEU A 198 -10.79 -8.56 12.06
C LEU A 198 -10.95 -10.06 11.89
N VAL A 199 -10.40 -10.58 10.79
CA VAL A 199 -10.43 -12.01 10.45
C VAL A 199 -9.02 -12.49 10.22
N LYS A 200 -8.64 -13.59 10.89
CA LYS A 200 -7.35 -14.22 10.69
C LYS A 200 -7.25 -14.78 9.27
N ARG A 201 -6.20 -14.42 8.53
CA ARG A 201 -5.95 -14.87 7.16
C ARG A 201 -5.24 -16.22 7.18
N ARG A 202 -5.63 -17.11 6.27
CA ARG A 202 -4.85 -18.31 5.96
C ARG A 202 -3.72 -17.93 5.01
N LYS A 203 -2.48 -17.91 5.49
CA LYS A 203 -1.29 -17.53 4.73
C LYS A 203 -0.71 -18.78 4.09
N LYS A 204 -0.68 -18.87 2.75
CA LYS A 204 -0.06 -20.00 2.03
C LYS A 204 1.23 -19.48 1.38
N PRO A 205 2.41 -19.88 1.85
CA PRO A 205 3.69 -19.42 1.29
C PRO A 205 3.83 -19.69 -0.21
N GLU A 206 3.15 -20.73 -0.70
CA GLU A 206 3.12 -21.13 -2.11
C GLU A 206 2.04 -20.41 -2.94
N GLU A 207 1.40 -19.36 -2.39
CA GLU A 207 0.56 -18.47 -3.20
C GLU A 207 1.44 -17.74 -4.22
N ASN A 208 1.65 -18.40 -5.35
CA ASN A 208 2.12 -17.74 -6.56
C ASN A 208 1.02 -16.78 -6.99
N PHE A 209 1.33 -15.49 -6.95
CA PHE A 209 0.48 -14.42 -7.48
C PHE A 209 0.37 -14.45 -9.02
N GLY A 210 0.96 -15.48 -9.65
CA GLY A 210 0.85 -15.80 -11.07
C GLY A 210 1.79 -14.98 -11.94
N ASP A 211 1.65 -15.15 -13.26
CA ASP A 211 2.36 -14.33 -14.23
C ASP A 211 1.75 -12.93 -14.29
N SER A 212 2.59 -11.90 -14.14
CA SER A 212 2.15 -10.51 -14.28
C SER A 212 1.72 -10.21 -15.73
N VAL A 213 0.40 -10.08 -15.95
CA VAL A 213 -0.17 -9.60 -17.21
C VAL A 213 0.35 -8.20 -17.55
N ALA A 214 0.44 -7.33 -16.53
CA ALA A 214 0.98 -5.98 -16.66
C ALA A 214 2.42 -6.00 -17.18
N LEU A 215 3.31 -6.81 -16.58
CA LEU A 215 4.69 -6.94 -17.01
C LEU A 215 4.78 -7.46 -18.44
N LYS A 216 3.99 -8.48 -18.80
CA LYS A 216 3.94 -9.02 -20.17
C LYS A 216 3.57 -7.92 -21.18
N GLN A 217 2.52 -7.15 -20.91
CA GLN A 217 2.10 -6.03 -21.78
C GLN A 217 3.17 -4.95 -21.91
N ILE A 218 3.86 -4.62 -20.80
CA ILE A 218 4.98 -3.66 -20.82
C ILE A 218 6.13 -4.19 -21.69
N MET A 219 6.52 -5.46 -21.53
CA MET A 219 7.59 -6.08 -22.31
C MET A 219 7.25 -6.12 -23.79
N THR A 220 6.00 -6.46 -24.17
CA THR A 220 5.53 -6.40 -25.56
C THR A 220 5.66 -4.99 -26.12
N ALA A 221 5.18 -3.96 -25.39
CA ALA A 221 5.25 -2.57 -25.85
C ALA A 221 6.70 -2.06 -26.02
N ILE A 222 7.63 -2.52 -25.17
CA ILE A 222 9.06 -2.21 -25.31
C ILE A 222 9.65 -2.92 -26.53
N GLY A 223 9.31 -4.20 -26.75
CA GLY A 223 9.75 -4.99 -27.89
C GLY A 223 9.39 -4.33 -29.23
N GLU A 224 8.13 -3.90 -29.38
CA GLU A 224 7.64 -3.20 -30.58
C GLU A 224 8.44 -1.93 -30.91
N VAL A 225 8.87 -1.18 -29.88
CA VAL A 225 9.66 0.06 -30.08
C VAL A 225 11.10 -0.24 -30.47
N ILE A 226 11.68 -1.33 -29.96
CA ILE A 226 13.04 -1.74 -30.31
C ILE A 226 13.08 -2.26 -31.75
N GLU A 227 12.14 -3.13 -32.13
CA GLU A 227 12.05 -3.71 -33.47
C GLU A 227 11.87 -2.63 -34.55
N ASP A 228 11.04 -1.63 -34.30
CA ASP A 228 10.79 -0.53 -35.25
C ASP A 228 11.99 0.43 -35.40
N ARG A 229 12.91 0.46 -34.42
CA ARG A 229 14.19 1.19 -34.54
C ARG A 229 15.26 0.44 -35.32
N SER A 230 15.19 -0.88 -35.40
CA SER A 230 16.10 -1.68 -36.24
C SER A 230 15.80 -1.61 -37.74
N VAL A 231 14.66 -1.01 -38.11
CA VAL A 231 14.19 -0.87 -39.51
C VAL A 231 14.32 0.58 -40.01
N SER A 232 14.75 1.53 -39.16
CA SER A 232 14.94 2.96 -39.48
C SER A 232 16.38 3.43 -39.32
#